data_AF-A0A2N2X303-F1
#
_entry.id   AF-A0A2N2X303-F1
#
_cell.length_a   1.000
_cell.length_b   1.000
_cell.length_c   1.000
_cell.angle_alpha   90.00
_cell.angle_beta   90.00
_cell.angle_gamma   90.00
#
_symmetry.space_group_name_H-M   'P 1'
#
loop_
_entity.id
_entity.type
_entity.pdbx_description
1 polymer ?
#
loop_
_entity_poly.entity_id
_entity_poly.type
_entity_poly.pdbx_seq_one_letter_code
_entity_poly.pdbx_strand_id
1 'polypeptide(L)'
;MTEQEQPLFFKIIEEEKSKFNHKALEYIMFAKLVLPEKAISRVSRMNAIINKSLYEAVWHNTMPETLQTQQIKTIENDTNLGFFAGCYLQISLEHLKIKPEIRLCTDCLKGN
;
A
#
# COMPACT_ATOMS: atom_id res chain seq x y z
N MET A 1 17.69 -13.70 5.96
CA MET A 1 17.95 -13.19 4.60
C MET A 1 19.44 -13.24 4.35
N THR A 2 19.87 -13.68 3.17
CA THR A 2 21.28 -13.60 2.77
C THR A 2 21.62 -12.18 2.30
N GLU A 3 22.90 -11.78 2.39
CA GLU A 3 23.39 -10.44 1.97
C GLU A 3 23.03 -10.09 0.52
N GLN A 4 22.78 -11.08 -0.34
CA GLN A 4 22.43 -10.87 -1.75
C GLN A 4 20.94 -10.62 -1.98
N GLU A 5 20.07 -10.95 -1.01
CA GLU A 5 18.61 -10.84 -1.13
C GLU A 5 18.10 -9.49 -0.63
N GLN A 6 18.88 -8.80 0.21
CA GLN A 6 18.61 -7.44 0.67
C GLN A 6 18.37 -6.45 -0.48
N PRO A 7 19.29 -6.26 -1.45
CA PRO A 7 19.10 -5.27 -2.51
C PRO A 7 17.87 -5.57 -3.38
N LEU A 8 17.54 -6.85 -3.58
CA LEU A 8 16.36 -7.26 -4.32
C LEU A 8 15.07 -6.88 -3.59
N PHE A 9 15.04 -7.03 -2.27
CA PHE A 9 13.91 -6.64 -1.44
C PHE A 9 13.63 -5.13 -1.50
N PHE A 10 14.68 -4.30 -1.40
CA PHE A 10 14.55 -2.85 -1.53
C PHE A 10 13.98 -2.44 -2.89
N LYS A 11 14.41 -3.11 -3.96
CA LYS A 11 13.90 -2.87 -5.30
C LYS A 11 12.40 -3.17 -5.40
N ILE A 12 11.95 -4.28 -4.82
CA ILE A 12 10.52 -4.67 -4.79
C ILE A 12 9.70 -3.60 -4.04
N ILE A 13 10.17 -3.15 -2.88
CA ILE A 13 9.48 -2.11 -2.10
C ILE A 13 9.37 -0.79 -2.88
N GLU A 14 10.45 -0.36 -3.53
CA GLU A 14 10.43 0.88 -4.32
C GLU A 14 9.50 0.77 -5.55
N GLU A 15 9.45 -0.39 -6.20
CA GLU A 15 8.50 -0.65 -7.29
C GLU A 15 7.04 -0.61 -6.79
N GLU A 16 6.76 -1.22 -5.64
CA GLU A 16 5.43 -1.22 -5.02
C GLU A 16 4.99 0.20 -4.64
N LYS A 17 5.91 0.98 -4.06
CA LYS A 17 5.69 2.39 -3.71
C LYS A 17 5.44 3.24 -4.96
N SER A 18 6.19 3.01 -6.04
CA SER A 18 5.99 3.73 -7.30
C SER A 18 4.60 3.47 -7.88
N LYS A 19 4.18 2.19 -7.92
CA LYS A 19 2.82 1.80 -8.34
C LYS A 19 1.76 2.46 -7.47
N PHE A 20 1.96 2.52 -6.16
CA PHE A 20 1.03 3.15 -5.25
C PHE A 20 0.96 4.67 -5.45
N ASN A 21 2.10 5.35 -5.56
CA ASN A 21 2.16 6.79 -5.84
C ASN A 21 1.45 7.14 -7.15
N HIS A 22 1.60 6.29 -8.17
CA HIS A 22 0.89 6.46 -9.44
C HIS A 22 -0.62 6.37 -9.24
N LYS A 23 -1.11 5.32 -8.55
CA LYS A 23 -2.54 5.19 -8.21
C LYS A 23 -3.05 6.37 -7.39
N ALA A 24 -2.29 6.84 -6.40
CA ALA A 24 -2.66 7.99 -5.58
C ALA A 24 -2.80 9.27 -6.41
N LEU A 25 -1.88 9.50 -7.36
CA LEU A 25 -1.97 10.63 -8.29
C LEU A 25 -3.17 10.50 -9.24
N GLU A 26 -3.46 9.31 -9.75
CA GLU A 26 -4.68 9.04 -10.53
C GLU A 26 -5.92 9.38 -9.71
N TYR A 27 -6.02 8.92 -8.46
CA TYR A 27 -7.12 9.25 -7.56
C TYR A 27 -7.27 10.74 -7.33
N ILE A 28 -6.17 11.46 -7.12
CA ILE A 28 -6.19 12.93 -6.96
C ILE A 28 -6.67 13.61 -8.24
N MET A 29 -6.24 13.15 -9.42
CA MET A 29 -6.73 13.67 -10.71
C MET A 29 -8.23 13.43 -10.87
N PHE A 30 -8.70 12.23 -10.58
CA PHE A 30 -10.12 11.89 -10.69
C PHE A 30 -11.00 12.61 -9.66
N ALA A 31 -10.52 12.78 -8.43
CA ALA A 31 -11.22 13.54 -7.40
C ALA A 31 -11.28 15.04 -7.75
N LYS A 32 -10.22 15.61 -8.33
CA LYS A 32 -10.20 17.01 -8.79
C LYS A 32 -11.14 17.27 -9.98
N LEU A 33 -11.40 16.25 -10.81
CA LEU A 33 -12.25 16.38 -12.00
C LEU A 33 -13.73 16.61 -11.70
N VAL A 34 -14.18 16.41 -10.44
CA VAL A 34 -15.61 16.47 -10.09
C VAL A 34 -15.88 17.26 -8.82
N LEU A 35 -15.52 18.55 -8.83
CA LEU A 35 -16.15 19.50 -7.93
C LEU A 35 -17.61 19.70 -8.37
N PRO A 36 -18.61 19.38 -7.51
CA PRO A 36 -20.03 19.45 -7.89
C PRO A 36 -20.48 20.86 -8.29
N GLU A 37 -19.72 21.87 -7.89
CA GLU A 37 -19.93 23.28 -8.24
C GLU A 37 -19.64 23.61 -9.71
N LYS A 38 -18.83 22.79 -10.41
CA LYS A 38 -18.49 22.96 -11.84
C LYS A 38 -19.35 22.13 -12.79
N ALA A 39 -20.35 21.42 -12.28
CA ALA A 39 -21.23 20.58 -13.10
C ALA A 39 -22.23 21.41 -13.91
N ILE A 40 -22.24 21.24 -15.23
CA ILE A 40 -23.08 21.99 -16.20
C ILE A 40 -24.57 21.63 -16.06
N SER A 41 -24.90 20.43 -15.55
CA SER A 41 -26.28 19.93 -15.44
C SER A 41 -26.53 19.19 -14.12
N ARG A 42 -27.81 19.06 -13.72
CA ARG A 42 -28.22 18.31 -12.52
C ARG A 42 -27.73 16.85 -12.54
N VAL A 43 -27.77 16.20 -13.70
CA VAL A 43 -27.28 14.82 -13.89
C VAL A 43 -25.76 14.76 -13.70
N SER A 44 -25.03 15.73 -14.24
CA SER A 44 -23.58 15.85 -14.03
C SER A 44 -23.24 16.10 -12.55
N ARG A 45 -24.05 16.88 -11.83
CA ARG A 45 -23.86 17.13 -10.40
C ARG A 45 -24.08 15.87 -9.56
N MET A 46 -25.09 15.06 -9.91
CA MET A 46 -25.34 13.77 -9.25
C MET A 46 -24.18 12.79 -9.49
N ASN A 47 -23.69 12.69 -10.74
CA ASN A 47 -22.53 11.86 -11.06
C ASN A 47 -21.26 12.33 -10.34
N ALA A 48 -21.07 13.65 -10.20
CA ALA A 48 -19.96 14.22 -9.44
C ALA A 48 -19.96 13.80 -7.97
N ILE A 49 -21.13 13.82 -7.33
CA ILE A 49 -21.31 13.40 -5.94
C ILE A 49 -21.01 11.91 -5.79
N ILE A 50 -21.55 11.08 -6.68
CA ILE A 50 -21.33 9.62 -6.66
C ILE A 50 -19.84 9.30 -6.83
N ASN A 51 -19.19 9.90 -7.83
CA ASN A 51 -17.77 9.68 -8.08
C ASN A 51 -16.91 10.12 -6.89
N LYS A 52 -17.19 11.28 -6.29
CA LYS A 52 -16.51 11.74 -5.09
C LYS A 52 -16.61 10.72 -3.95
N SER A 53 -17.82 10.24 -3.65
CA SER A 53 -18.03 9.25 -2.59
C SER A 53 -17.32 7.91 -2.87
N LEU A 54 -17.29 7.48 -4.14
CA LEU A 54 -16.56 6.29 -4.56
C LEU A 54 -15.05 6.48 -4.36
N TYR A 55 -14.49 7.62 -4.78
CA TYR A 55 -13.07 7.92 -4.61
C TYR A 55 -12.66 8.05 -3.16
N GLU A 56 -13.49 8.68 -2.32
CA GLU A 56 -13.26 8.75 -0.87
C GLU A 56 -13.24 7.36 -0.23
N ALA A 57 -14.18 6.48 -0.60
CA ALA A 57 -14.21 5.10 -0.11
C ALA A 57 -12.96 4.30 -0.54
N VAL A 58 -12.56 4.43 -1.80
CA VAL A 58 -11.35 3.76 -2.32
C VAL A 58 -10.09 4.30 -1.65
N TRP A 59 -10.00 5.61 -1.43
CA TRP A 59 -8.90 6.24 -0.70
C TRP A 59 -8.81 5.71 0.73
N HIS A 60 -9.93 5.68 1.46
CA HIS A 60 -9.96 5.14 2.82
C HIS A 60 -9.56 3.67 2.90
N ASN A 61 -9.86 2.87 1.88
CA ASN A 61 -9.48 1.46 1.84
C ASN A 61 -8.01 1.24 1.44
N THR A 62 -7.40 2.16 0.70
CA THR A 62 -6.01 2.07 0.22
C THR A 62 -5.00 2.77 1.15
N MET A 63 -5.45 3.72 1.96
CA MET A 63 -4.62 4.40 2.96
C MET A 63 -3.97 3.47 4.01
N PRO A 64 -4.63 2.41 4.54
CA PRO A 64 -4.00 1.48 5.48
C PRO A 64 -2.79 0.74 4.91
N GLU A 65 -2.81 0.46 3.60
CA GLU A 65 -1.69 -0.19 2.90
C GLU A 65 -0.47 0.74 2.88
N THR A 66 -0.67 2.06 2.68
CA THR A 66 0.44 3.04 2.70
C THR A 66 1.16 3.13 4.03
N LEU A 67 0.41 3.06 5.13
CA LEU A 67 0.95 3.12 6.48
C LEU A 67 1.83 1.90 6.74
N GLN A 68 1.41 0.73 6.27
CA GLN A 68 2.21 -0.49 6.36
C GLN A 68 3.47 -0.40 5.50
N THR A 69 3.38 0.07 4.25
CA THR A 69 4.58 0.25 3.40
C THR A 69 5.57 1.28 3.98
N GLN A 70 5.08 2.36 4.61
CA GLN A 70 5.93 3.33 5.30
C GLN A 70 6.63 2.74 6.53
N GLN A 71 5.94 1.88 7.28
CA GLN A 71 6.54 1.17 8.42
C GLN A 71 7.69 0.27 7.96
N ILE A 72 7.58 -0.40 6.81
CA ILE A 72 8.69 -1.23 6.26
C ILE A 72 9.96 -0.39 6.09
N LYS A 73 9.84 0.85 5.59
CA LYS A 73 10.97 1.76 5.38
C LYS A 73 11.68 2.16 6.67
N THR A 74 10.92 2.33 7.75
CA THR A 74 11.51 2.69 9.05
C THR A 74 12.40 1.55 9.58
N ILE A 75 12.12 0.33 9.14
CA ILE A 75 12.79 -0.89 9.56
C ILE A 75 13.94 -1.26 8.60
N GLU A 76 14.21 -0.47 7.55
CA GLU A 76 15.39 -0.66 6.66
C GLU A 76 16.73 -0.61 7.41
N ASN A 77 16.76 0.11 8.54
CA ASN A 77 17.93 0.22 9.40
C ASN A 77 17.95 -0.80 10.56
N ASP A 78 16.98 -1.71 10.61
CA ASP A 78 16.85 -2.66 11.70
C ASP A 78 17.60 -3.96 11.39
N THR A 79 18.37 -4.45 12.35
CA THR A 79 19.22 -5.64 12.23
C THR A 79 18.43 -6.94 12.06
N ASN A 80 17.11 -6.91 12.33
CA ASN A 80 16.22 -8.07 12.20
C ASN A 80 15.60 -8.24 10.80
N LEU A 81 16.18 -7.60 9.78
CA LEU A 81 15.64 -7.61 8.42
C LEU A 81 15.67 -9.02 7.82
N GLY A 82 14.49 -9.53 7.46
CA GLY A 82 14.32 -10.86 6.87
C GLY A 82 13.93 -11.96 7.85
N PHE A 83 13.47 -11.60 9.07
CA PHE A 83 12.81 -12.51 10.00
C PHE A 83 11.38 -12.07 10.31
N PHE A 84 10.47 -13.03 10.49
CA PHE A 84 9.11 -12.76 10.96
C PHE A 84 9.14 -12.22 12.39
N ALA A 85 8.33 -11.20 12.68
CA ALA A 85 8.33 -10.53 13.98
C ALA A 85 7.84 -11.41 15.15
N GLY A 86 6.99 -12.41 14.87
CA GLY A 86 6.40 -13.27 15.89
C GLY A 86 7.16 -14.56 16.18
N CYS A 87 7.76 -15.17 15.17
CA CYS A 87 8.42 -16.48 15.27
C CYS A 87 9.91 -16.46 14.95
N TYR A 88 10.45 -15.28 14.56
CA TYR A 88 11.85 -15.10 14.16
C TYR A 88 12.34 -16.09 13.10
N LEU A 89 11.41 -16.69 12.34
CA LEU A 89 11.72 -17.54 11.20
C LEU A 89 12.13 -16.67 10.01
N GLN A 90 13.03 -17.18 9.18
CA GLN A 90 13.48 -16.46 7.99
C GLN A 90 12.31 -16.27 7.01
N ILE A 91 12.09 -15.03 6.57
CA ILE A 91 11.09 -14.72 5.55
C ILE A 91 11.63 -15.16 4.20
N SER A 92 10.85 -15.92 3.44
CA SER A 92 11.20 -16.30 2.07
C SER A 92 11.01 -15.11 1.12
N LEU A 93 11.87 -15.01 0.10
CA LEU A 93 11.75 -13.98 -0.94
C LEU A 93 10.39 -14.03 -1.65
N GLU A 94 9.80 -15.22 -1.82
CA GLU A 94 8.50 -15.37 -2.44
C GLU A 94 7.39 -14.67 -1.64
N HIS A 95 7.48 -14.71 -0.31
CA HIS A 95 6.53 -14.01 0.56
C HIS A 95 6.65 -12.49 0.38
N LEU A 96 7.89 -11.98 0.32
CA LEU A 96 8.17 -10.56 0.15
C LEU A 96 7.74 -10.04 -1.24
N LYS A 97 7.74 -10.90 -2.27
CA LYS A 97 7.22 -10.55 -3.60
C LYS A 97 5.70 -10.42 -3.65
N ILE A 98 4.98 -11.14 -2.78
CA ILE A 98 3.52 -11.12 -2.75
C ILE A 98 3.03 -9.96 -1.87
N LYS A 99 3.58 -9.84 -0.66
CA LYS A 99 3.26 -8.78 0.29
C LYS A 99 4.49 -8.45 1.14
N PRO A 100 5.31 -7.44 0.76
CA PRO A 100 6.50 -7.07 1.53
C PRO A 100 6.17 -6.43 2.90
N GLU A 101 4.93 -5.99 3.07
CA GLU A 101 4.39 -5.32 4.25
C GLU A 101 4.09 -6.25 5.43
N ILE A 102 3.81 -7.52 5.15
CA ILE A 102 3.44 -8.48 6.18
C ILE A 102 4.69 -9.13 6.75
N ARG A 103 4.95 -8.88 8.04
CA ARG A 103 6.04 -9.52 8.81
C ARG A 103 5.57 -10.56 9.81
N LEU A 104 4.35 -11.05 9.65
CA LEU A 104 3.80 -12.15 10.46
C LEU A 104 3.64 -13.39 9.60
N CYS A 105 4.06 -14.52 10.13
CA CYS A 105 3.84 -15.80 9.48
C CYS A 105 2.34 -16.15 9.52
N THR A 106 1.88 -17.00 8.61
CA THR A 106 0.47 -17.45 8.60
C THR A 106 0.06 -18.09 9.93
N ASP A 107 0.99 -18.73 10.62
CA ASP A 107 0.74 -19.38 11.91
C ASP A 107 0.70 -18.35 13.05
N CYS A 108 1.52 -17.30 12.95
CA CYS A 108 1.56 -16.16 13.86
C CYS A 108 0.25 -15.35 13.79
N LEU A 109 -0.33 -15.26 12.59
CA LEU A 109 -1.63 -14.64 12.35
C LEU A 109 -2.80 -15.47 12.89
N LYS A 110 -2.68 -16.80 12.89
CA LYS A 110 -3.71 -17.74 13.39
C LYS A 110 -3.65 -17.97 14.90
N GLY A 111 -2.53 -17.66 15.54
CA GLY A 111 -2.30 -17.89 16.97
C GLY A 111 -2.89 -16.82 17.92
N ASN A 112 -3.69 -15.89 17.38
CA ASN A 112 -4.44 -14.89 18.16
C ASN A 112 -5.89 -15.34 18.37
#